data_AF-A0AAE3XXT4-F1
#
_entry.id   AF-A0AAE3XXT4-F1
#
_cell.length_a   1.000
_cell.length_b   1.000
_cell.length_c   1.000
_cell.angle_alpha   90.00
_cell.angle_beta   90.00
_cell.angle_gamma   90.00
#
_symmetry.space_group_name_H-M   'P 1'
#
loop_
_entity.id
_entity.type
_entity.pdbx_description
1 polymer ?
#
loop_
_entity_poly.entity_id
_entity_poly.type
_entity_poly.pdbx_seq_one_letter_code
_entity_poly.pdbx_strand_id
1 'polypeptide(L)'
;MLPVHPDASLLLRSLQKGFARAQTQGSPAQASVAPPLSAFLVLERWRDNPLAEHLQEHHPLLADERVDVPDEIYRGRPEAAPTLVPLPEGWVADALDASTQAVLHTIELALAAARLQSERRLVDQMLCAVVFSPSTPASIAMHWTRLGFQTSPADGKDKLFRYQDARVMQRVWPLLDDEQRLQWLGPVTGWWALSQPWRPWSYEEAFATGGEVPTGSGADSPEWFIATRPVLSQAATREPRHETMRHLLRLDQWHAAHSATTGTRLWLSMASRRIPIRRQPDGETMTRLLRQGAALGLTQESDLSEFVDASWRAHHYDDRLIARDWSAPRDAAVLRQALALMHPARDHTNQPANSRVASPGFASALHEAEQAFSISTNPNTSRRD
;
A
#
# COMPACT_ATOMS: atom_id res chain seq x y z
N MET A 1 27.44 -17.08 8.73
CA MET A 1 25.99 -17.35 8.83
C MET A 1 25.36 -16.29 9.72
N LEU A 2 24.49 -15.45 9.17
CA LEU A 2 23.65 -14.59 9.99
C LEU A 2 22.65 -15.50 10.74
N PRO A 3 22.42 -15.31 12.05
CA PRO A 3 21.47 -16.14 12.79
C PRO A 3 20.05 -15.91 12.25
N VAL A 4 19.38 -16.99 11.86
CA VAL A 4 17.97 -16.97 11.43
C VAL A 4 17.11 -16.74 12.66
N HIS A 5 16.25 -15.71 12.64
CA HIS A 5 15.29 -15.47 13.71
C HIS A 5 14.24 -16.60 13.68
N PRO A 6 13.85 -17.21 14.82
CA PRO A 6 12.92 -18.35 14.87
C PRO A 6 11.58 -18.12 14.16
N ASP A 7 11.17 -16.86 14.02
CA ASP A 7 9.94 -16.47 13.33
C ASP A 7 10.03 -16.58 11.81
N ALA A 8 11.23 -16.47 11.21
CA ALA A 8 11.41 -16.56 9.77
C ALA A 8 11.23 -17.99 9.25
N SER A 9 11.72 -18.99 9.97
CA SER A 9 11.48 -20.40 9.66
C SER A 9 10.02 -20.79 9.86
N LEU A 10 9.27 -20.10 10.74
CA LEU A 10 7.81 -20.28 10.85
C LEU A 10 7.08 -19.69 9.64
N LEU A 11 7.50 -18.51 9.18
CA LEU A 11 6.97 -17.90 7.95
C LEU A 11 7.19 -18.78 6.73
N LEU A 12 8.42 -19.29 6.53
CA LEU A 12 8.73 -20.18 5.41
C LEU A 12 7.90 -21.47 5.47
N ARG A 13 7.82 -22.13 6.63
CA ARG A 13 6.99 -23.34 6.79
C ARG A 13 5.51 -23.08 6.51
N SER A 14 4.99 -21.93 6.93
CA SER A 14 3.60 -21.54 6.63
C SER A 14 3.38 -21.35 5.13
N LEU A 15 4.33 -20.71 4.45
CA LEU A 15 4.33 -20.53 3.00
C LEU A 15 4.38 -21.88 2.25
N GLN A 16 5.26 -22.79 2.66
CA GLN A 16 5.36 -24.15 2.09
C GLN A 16 4.04 -24.93 2.25
N LYS A 17 3.40 -24.86 3.44
CA LYS A 17 2.07 -25.45 3.67
C LYS A 17 1.00 -24.82 2.77
N GLY A 18 1.04 -23.50 2.61
CA GLY A 18 0.14 -22.77 1.72
C GLY A 18 0.26 -23.23 0.27
N PHE A 19 1.49 -23.40 -0.21
CA PHE A 19 1.78 -23.90 -1.56
C PHE A 19 1.29 -25.35 -1.75
N ALA A 20 1.59 -26.25 -0.81
CA ALA A 20 1.12 -27.64 -0.87
C ALA A 20 -0.43 -27.73 -0.89
N ARG A 21 -1.11 -26.87 -0.12
CA ARG A 21 -2.57 -26.75 -0.18
C ARG A 21 -3.05 -26.25 -1.54
N ALA A 22 -2.40 -25.24 -2.12
CA ALA A 22 -2.77 -24.72 -3.44
C ALA A 22 -2.58 -25.77 -4.55
N GLN A 23 -1.54 -26.60 -4.47
CA GLN A 23 -1.33 -27.73 -5.39
C GLN A 23 -2.48 -28.75 -5.35
N THR A 24 -2.94 -29.11 -4.15
CA THR A 24 -4.04 -30.09 -3.97
C THR A 24 -5.42 -29.55 -4.35
N GLN A 25 -5.63 -28.23 -4.30
CA GLN A 25 -6.88 -27.59 -4.70
C GLN A 25 -7.01 -27.36 -6.21
N GLY A 26 -5.92 -27.50 -6.98
CA GLY A 26 -5.98 -27.58 -8.44
C GLY A 26 -6.80 -28.81 -8.86
N SER A 27 -7.94 -28.59 -9.53
CA SER A 27 -8.95 -29.63 -9.77
C SER A 27 -8.37 -30.89 -10.46
N PRO A 28 -8.59 -32.11 -9.91
CA PRO A 28 -8.12 -33.37 -10.53
C PRO A 28 -8.72 -33.64 -11.91
N ALA A 29 -9.88 -33.04 -12.23
CA ALA A 29 -10.58 -33.23 -13.50
C ALA A 29 -9.92 -32.48 -14.69
N GLN A 30 -8.95 -31.60 -14.43
CA GLN A 30 -8.15 -30.89 -15.46
C GLN A 30 -6.65 -31.24 -15.40
N ALA A 31 -6.26 -32.18 -14.54
CA ALA A 31 -4.86 -32.52 -14.24
C ALA A 31 -4.07 -33.10 -15.42
N SER A 32 -4.72 -33.48 -16.53
CA SER A 32 -4.03 -34.03 -17.70
C SER A 32 -3.39 -32.97 -18.62
N VAL A 33 -3.69 -31.67 -18.45
CA VAL A 33 -3.24 -30.61 -19.39
C VAL A 33 -2.71 -29.35 -18.70
N ALA A 34 -3.07 -29.08 -17.45
CA ALA A 34 -2.62 -27.87 -16.76
C ALA A 34 -1.16 -27.99 -16.29
N PRO A 35 -0.28 -27.00 -16.57
CA PRO A 35 1.09 -26.98 -16.07
C PRO A 35 1.13 -27.00 -14.53
N PRO A 36 2.20 -27.57 -13.93
CA PRO A 36 2.34 -27.63 -12.48
C PRO A 36 2.38 -26.23 -11.87
N LEU A 37 1.87 -26.11 -10.64
CA LEU A 37 1.94 -24.86 -9.89
C LEU A 37 3.39 -24.57 -9.50
N SER A 38 3.86 -23.36 -9.81
CA SER A 38 5.18 -22.84 -9.43
C SER A 38 5.05 -21.66 -8.47
N ALA A 39 6.13 -21.35 -7.75
CA ALA A 39 6.21 -20.21 -6.84
C ALA A 39 7.30 -19.24 -7.29
N PHE A 40 7.07 -17.94 -7.10
CA PHE A 40 7.97 -16.88 -7.52
C PHE A 40 8.09 -15.83 -6.41
N LEU A 41 9.31 -15.40 -6.10
CA LEU A 41 9.54 -14.19 -5.31
C LEU A 41 9.21 -12.97 -6.16
N VAL A 42 8.55 -11.98 -5.57
CA VAL A 42 8.31 -10.68 -6.18
C VAL A 42 9.18 -9.66 -5.48
N LEU A 43 10.17 -9.14 -6.20
CA LEU A 43 11.05 -8.09 -5.73
C LEU A 43 10.57 -6.75 -6.27
N GLU A 44 10.70 -5.69 -5.46
CA GLU A 44 10.36 -4.33 -5.89
C GLU A 44 11.20 -3.88 -7.09
N ARG A 45 12.46 -4.31 -7.10
CA ARG A 45 13.46 -4.08 -8.16
C ARG A 45 14.65 -5.01 -7.96
N TRP A 46 15.44 -5.21 -9.01
CA TRP A 46 16.70 -5.94 -8.93
C TRP A 46 17.85 -5.06 -8.43
N ARG A 47 17.95 -3.82 -8.95
CA ARG A 47 18.98 -2.84 -8.57
C ARG A 47 18.78 -2.38 -7.11
N ASP A 48 19.90 -2.26 -6.38
CA ASP A 48 19.95 -1.78 -4.99
C ASP A 48 19.04 -2.61 -4.04
N ASN A 49 18.86 -3.90 -4.36
CA ASN A 49 18.10 -4.83 -3.55
C ASN A 49 19.05 -5.85 -2.90
N PRO A 50 19.24 -5.81 -1.57
CA PRO A 50 20.17 -6.72 -0.88
C PRO A 50 19.86 -8.20 -1.09
N LEU A 51 18.59 -8.57 -1.30
CA LEU A 51 18.22 -9.95 -1.60
C LEU A 51 18.63 -10.32 -3.02
N ALA A 52 18.45 -9.43 -4.00
CA ALA A 52 18.88 -9.66 -5.37
C ALA A 52 20.41 -9.80 -5.45
N GLU A 53 21.16 -8.96 -4.73
CA GLU A 53 22.62 -9.05 -4.63
C GLU A 53 23.05 -10.40 -4.06
N HIS A 54 22.43 -10.83 -2.96
CA HIS A 54 22.74 -12.11 -2.33
C HIS A 54 22.37 -13.31 -3.23
N LEU A 55 21.26 -13.24 -3.96
CA LEU A 55 20.88 -14.25 -4.95
C LEU A 55 21.89 -14.29 -6.11
N GLN A 56 22.32 -13.14 -6.62
CA GLN A 56 23.30 -13.06 -7.70
C GLN A 56 24.67 -13.64 -7.29
N GLU A 57 25.08 -13.42 -6.05
CA GLU A 57 26.37 -13.88 -5.52
C GLU A 57 26.38 -15.39 -5.22
N HIS A 58 25.32 -15.91 -4.59
CA HIS A 58 25.33 -17.27 -4.06
C HIS A 58 24.46 -18.26 -4.84
N HIS A 59 23.51 -17.77 -5.65
CA HIS A 59 22.57 -18.58 -6.43
C HIS A 59 22.46 -18.08 -7.88
N PRO A 60 23.58 -17.95 -8.62
CA PRO A 60 23.61 -17.25 -9.91
C PRO A 60 22.69 -17.86 -10.96
N LEU A 61 22.54 -19.20 -10.99
CA LEU A 61 21.61 -19.87 -11.91
C LEU A 61 20.16 -19.45 -11.67
N LEU A 62 19.74 -19.34 -10.41
CA LEU A 62 18.39 -18.88 -10.05
C LEU A 62 18.22 -17.39 -10.37
N ALA A 63 19.26 -16.59 -10.14
CA ALA A 63 19.26 -15.17 -10.47
C ALA A 63 19.13 -14.93 -11.98
N ASP A 64 19.74 -15.78 -12.81
CA ASP A 64 19.66 -15.70 -14.27
C ASP A 64 18.28 -16.08 -14.83
N GLU A 65 17.50 -16.87 -14.10
CA GLU A 65 16.11 -17.22 -14.45
C GLU A 65 15.08 -16.13 -14.11
N ARG A 66 15.51 -15.03 -13.48
CA ARG A 66 14.62 -13.92 -13.13
C ARG A 66 13.97 -13.30 -14.37
N VAL A 67 12.79 -12.73 -14.17
CA VAL A 67 12.05 -11.99 -15.20
C VAL A 67 11.66 -10.62 -14.66
N ASP A 68 12.19 -9.57 -15.26
CA ASP A 68 11.79 -8.20 -14.98
C ASP A 68 10.45 -7.88 -15.67
N VAL A 69 9.61 -7.06 -15.03
CA VAL A 69 8.36 -6.59 -15.63
C VAL A 69 8.67 -5.49 -16.66
N PRO A 70 8.33 -5.68 -17.95
CA PRO A 70 8.76 -4.78 -19.02
C PRO A 70 7.92 -3.50 -19.14
N ASP A 71 7.72 -2.79 -18.03
CA ASP A 71 7.01 -1.51 -18.01
C ASP A 71 7.78 -0.42 -18.77
N GLU A 72 7.07 0.37 -19.58
CA GLU A 72 7.68 1.38 -20.47
C GLU A 72 8.50 2.43 -19.72
N ILE A 73 8.15 2.74 -18.46
CA ILE A 73 8.90 3.67 -17.61
C ILE A 73 10.33 3.21 -17.32
N TYR A 74 10.57 1.90 -17.35
CA TYR A 74 11.87 1.29 -17.11
C TYR A 74 12.60 0.95 -18.42
N ARG A 75 12.16 1.47 -19.57
CA ARG A 75 12.84 1.28 -20.85
C ARG A 75 14.32 1.70 -20.73
N GLY A 76 15.22 0.76 -21.02
CA GLY A 76 16.68 0.95 -20.91
C GLY A 76 17.24 0.84 -19.48
N ARG A 77 16.40 0.50 -18.50
CA ARG A 77 16.76 0.25 -17.09
C ARG A 77 15.94 -0.90 -16.48
N PRO A 78 15.92 -2.10 -17.11
CA PRO A 78 15.09 -3.22 -16.66
C PRO A 78 15.35 -3.62 -15.20
N GLU A 79 16.58 -3.44 -14.71
CA GLU A 79 16.96 -3.70 -13.32
C GLU A 79 16.23 -2.83 -12.28
N ALA A 80 15.60 -1.73 -12.71
CA ALA A 80 14.79 -0.87 -11.83
C ALA A 80 13.31 -1.27 -11.80
N ALA A 81 12.87 -2.19 -12.66
CA ALA A 81 11.51 -2.69 -12.71
C ALA A 81 11.27 -3.77 -11.64
N PRO A 82 10.01 -4.02 -11.24
CA PRO A 82 9.67 -5.18 -10.42
C PRO A 82 10.16 -6.47 -11.06
N THR A 83 10.65 -7.40 -10.25
CA THR A 83 11.30 -8.63 -10.73
C THR A 83 10.65 -9.87 -10.12
N LEU A 84 10.37 -10.86 -10.96
CA LEU A 84 9.98 -12.21 -10.57
C LEU A 84 11.20 -13.12 -10.53
N VAL A 85 11.42 -13.82 -9.42
CA VAL A 85 12.47 -14.84 -9.30
C VAL A 85 11.81 -16.18 -9.04
N PRO A 86 11.95 -17.19 -9.92
CA PRO A 86 11.38 -18.51 -9.67
C PRO A 86 12.00 -19.16 -8.43
N LEU A 87 11.19 -19.91 -7.68
CA LEU A 87 11.71 -20.82 -6.66
C LEU A 87 12.09 -22.16 -7.30
N PRO A 88 13.11 -22.86 -6.79
CA PRO A 88 13.50 -24.18 -7.29
C PRO A 88 12.32 -25.15 -7.30
N GLU A 89 12.28 -26.03 -8.30
CA GLU A 89 11.34 -27.15 -8.30
C GLU A 89 11.57 -28.01 -7.04
N GLY A 90 10.47 -28.52 -6.46
CA GLY A 90 10.57 -29.35 -5.27
C GLY A 90 11.00 -28.61 -3.99
N TRP A 91 10.95 -27.26 -3.93
CA TRP A 91 11.23 -26.47 -2.72
C TRP A 91 10.32 -26.78 -1.50
N VAL A 92 9.28 -27.60 -1.70
CA VAL A 92 8.37 -28.13 -0.67
C VAL A 92 8.50 -29.64 -0.45
N ALA A 93 9.50 -30.30 -1.06
CA ALA A 93 9.71 -31.73 -0.91
C ALA A 93 10.19 -32.08 0.51
N ASP A 94 9.85 -33.29 0.97
CA ASP A 94 10.28 -33.78 2.28
C ASP A 94 11.81 -33.95 2.36
N ALA A 95 12.44 -34.29 1.24
CA ALA A 95 13.90 -34.42 1.11
C ALA A 95 14.41 -33.41 0.08
N LEU A 96 15.07 -32.37 0.58
CA LEU A 96 15.62 -31.28 -0.23
C LEU A 96 17.12 -31.54 -0.49
N ASP A 97 17.56 -31.31 -1.73
CA ASP A 97 18.99 -31.29 -2.05
C ASP A 97 19.69 -30.07 -1.43
N ALA A 98 21.02 -30.10 -1.38
CA ALA A 98 21.81 -29.04 -0.74
C ALA A 98 21.64 -27.66 -1.38
N SER A 99 21.43 -27.59 -2.70
CA SER A 99 21.23 -26.33 -3.43
C SER A 99 19.87 -25.73 -3.05
N THR A 100 18.81 -26.53 -3.06
CA THR A 100 17.46 -26.11 -2.67
C THR A 100 17.43 -25.69 -1.19
N GLN A 101 18.12 -26.41 -0.30
CA GLN A 101 18.26 -26.00 1.11
C GLN A 101 18.96 -24.63 1.25
N ALA A 102 20.01 -24.39 0.48
CA ALA A 102 20.73 -23.11 0.51
C ALA A 102 19.86 -21.95 0.02
N VAL A 103 19.06 -22.15 -1.03
CA VAL A 103 18.08 -21.15 -1.50
C VAL A 103 17.03 -20.86 -0.44
N LEU A 104 16.49 -21.90 0.21
CA LEU A 104 15.50 -21.73 1.27
C LEU A 104 16.06 -20.97 2.48
N HIS A 105 17.31 -21.20 2.85
CA HIS A 105 17.98 -20.42 3.88
C HIS A 105 18.08 -18.92 3.51
N THR A 106 18.43 -18.62 2.26
CA THR A 106 18.39 -17.23 1.74
C THR A 106 16.98 -16.63 1.84
N ILE A 107 15.94 -17.39 1.54
CA ILE A 107 14.55 -16.94 1.65
C ILE A 107 14.15 -16.70 3.11
N GLU A 108 14.58 -17.54 4.07
CA GLU A 108 14.35 -17.27 5.48
C GLU A 108 14.96 -15.94 5.93
N LEU A 109 16.21 -15.67 5.52
CA LEU A 109 16.86 -14.39 5.81
C LEU A 109 16.11 -13.21 5.17
N ALA A 110 15.64 -13.38 3.92
CA ALA A 110 14.81 -12.40 3.24
C ALA A 110 13.49 -12.12 3.98
N LEU A 111 12.80 -13.16 4.43
CA LEU A 111 11.54 -13.03 5.19
C LEU A 111 11.76 -12.34 6.53
N ALA A 112 12.88 -12.62 7.21
CA ALA A 112 13.26 -11.92 8.43
C ALA A 112 13.46 -10.41 8.17
N ALA A 113 14.18 -10.05 7.10
CA ALA A 113 14.40 -8.67 6.71
C ALA A 113 13.10 -7.96 6.29
N ALA A 114 12.26 -8.63 5.50
CA ALA A 114 10.97 -8.11 5.04
C ALA A 114 10.02 -7.84 6.21
N ARG A 115 10.04 -8.67 7.26
CA ARG A 115 9.28 -8.41 8.49
C ARG A 115 9.76 -7.15 9.22
N LEU A 116 11.07 -6.96 9.32
CA LEU A 116 11.60 -5.73 9.93
C LEU A 116 11.23 -4.50 9.07
N GLN A 117 11.22 -4.65 7.75
CA GLN A 117 10.78 -3.60 6.83
C GLN A 117 9.29 -3.27 6.98
N SER A 118 8.41 -4.26 7.19
CA SER A 118 6.98 -3.99 7.39
C SER A 118 6.73 -3.20 8.67
N GLU A 119 7.42 -3.51 9.77
CA GLU A 119 7.29 -2.78 11.05
C GLU A 119 7.82 -1.34 11.00
N ARG A 120 8.81 -1.06 10.14
CA ARG A 120 9.34 0.29 9.95
C ARG A 120 8.46 1.18 9.07
N ARG A 121 7.44 0.61 8.41
CA ARG A 121 6.31 1.21 7.62
C ARG A 121 6.66 2.17 6.47
N LEU A 122 7.62 3.07 6.64
CA LEU A 122 8.06 4.11 5.68
C LEU A 122 9.38 3.78 4.97
N VAL A 123 9.88 2.55 5.12
CA VAL A 123 11.06 2.06 4.38
C VAL A 123 10.63 1.37 3.09
N ASP A 124 11.56 1.25 2.15
CA ASP A 124 11.40 0.46 0.94
C ASP A 124 11.17 -1.02 1.29
N GLN A 125 10.17 -1.64 0.66
CA GLN A 125 9.89 -3.07 0.77
C GLN A 125 10.64 -3.79 -0.35
N MET A 126 11.72 -4.50 -0.02
CA MET A 126 12.57 -5.13 -1.04
C MET A 126 11.99 -6.45 -1.55
N LEU A 127 11.37 -7.22 -0.64
CA LEU A 127 10.55 -8.38 -0.95
C LEU A 127 9.09 -7.96 -0.82
N CYS A 128 8.39 -7.89 -1.94
CA CYS A 128 7.00 -7.47 -1.97
C CYS A 128 6.06 -8.62 -1.64
N ALA A 129 6.31 -9.80 -2.21
CA ALA A 129 5.45 -10.97 -2.07
C ALA A 129 6.14 -12.27 -2.50
N VAL A 130 5.45 -13.38 -2.26
CA VAL A 130 5.63 -14.65 -2.98
C VAL A 130 4.32 -14.95 -3.69
N VAL A 131 4.38 -15.25 -4.98
CA VAL A 131 3.20 -15.55 -5.80
C VAL A 131 3.22 -16.99 -6.29
N PHE A 132 2.05 -17.60 -6.35
CA PHE A 132 1.84 -18.93 -6.89
C PHE A 132 1.11 -18.84 -8.22
N SER A 133 1.57 -19.55 -9.23
CA SER A 133 0.92 -19.57 -10.55
C SER A 133 1.29 -20.83 -11.33
N PRO A 134 0.36 -21.40 -12.12
CA PRO A 134 0.70 -22.41 -13.13
C PRO A 134 1.30 -21.78 -14.40
N SER A 135 1.31 -20.45 -14.52
CA SER A 135 1.85 -19.75 -15.69
C SER A 135 3.34 -19.46 -15.54
N THR A 136 4.01 -19.31 -16.68
CA THR A 136 5.43 -18.91 -16.72
C THR A 136 5.64 -17.51 -16.13
N PRO A 137 6.84 -17.20 -15.60
CA PRO A 137 7.13 -15.85 -15.08
C PRO A 137 6.99 -14.77 -16.15
N ALA A 138 7.30 -15.07 -17.42
CA ALA A 138 7.09 -14.17 -18.55
C ALA A 138 5.60 -13.84 -18.76
N SER A 139 4.70 -14.82 -18.62
CA SER A 139 3.25 -14.59 -18.73
C SER A 139 2.72 -13.71 -17.58
N ILE A 140 3.23 -13.90 -16.37
CA ILE A 140 2.89 -13.07 -15.20
C ILE A 140 3.38 -11.63 -15.42
N ALA A 141 4.65 -11.45 -15.81
CA ALA A 141 5.24 -10.14 -16.08
C ALA A 141 4.48 -9.39 -17.18
N MET A 142 4.11 -10.07 -18.27
CA MET A 142 3.32 -9.48 -19.36
C MET A 142 1.93 -9.02 -18.90
N HIS A 143 1.28 -9.77 -18.00
CA HIS A 143 0.02 -9.35 -17.40
C HIS A 143 0.19 -8.12 -16.50
N TRP A 144 1.20 -8.13 -15.63
CA TRP A 144 1.46 -7.02 -14.70
C TRP A 144 1.92 -5.73 -15.35
N THR A 145 2.56 -5.80 -16.52
CA THR A 145 2.87 -4.60 -17.35
C THR A 145 1.61 -3.79 -17.65
N ARG A 146 0.44 -4.44 -17.73
CA ARG A 146 -0.85 -3.78 -17.97
C ARG A 146 -1.39 -3.03 -16.73
N LEU A 147 -0.84 -3.31 -15.56
CA LEU A 147 -1.19 -2.68 -14.28
C LEU A 147 -0.30 -1.50 -13.94
N GLY A 148 0.93 -1.44 -14.48
CA GLY A 148 1.95 -0.44 -14.15
C GLY A 148 1.49 1.00 -14.39
N PHE A 149 0.57 1.24 -15.33
CA PHE A 149 -0.06 2.55 -15.54
C PHE A 149 -1.56 2.49 -15.35
N GLN A 150 -2.07 3.31 -14.43
CA GLN A 150 -3.50 3.48 -14.18
C GLN A 150 -3.92 4.93 -14.43
N THR A 151 -5.07 5.12 -15.05
CA THR A 151 -5.68 6.45 -15.22
C THR A 151 -6.41 6.82 -13.94
N SER A 152 -6.01 7.92 -13.32
CA SER A 152 -6.60 8.38 -12.08
C SER A 152 -8.06 8.80 -12.28
N PRO A 153 -9.03 8.23 -11.54
CA PRO A 153 -10.42 8.67 -11.60
C PRO A 153 -10.64 10.08 -11.01
N ALA A 154 -9.64 10.65 -10.32
CA ALA A 154 -9.72 11.98 -9.72
C ALA A 154 -9.43 13.12 -10.72
N ASP A 155 -8.44 12.94 -11.60
CA ASP A 155 -7.98 13.99 -12.52
C ASP A 155 -7.83 13.53 -13.99
N GLY A 156 -8.15 12.26 -14.28
CA GLY A 156 -8.06 11.67 -15.62
C GLY A 156 -6.64 11.46 -16.14
N LYS A 157 -5.61 11.64 -15.30
CA LYS A 157 -4.21 11.50 -15.73
C LYS A 157 -3.68 10.10 -15.49
N ASP A 158 -2.87 9.62 -16.42
CA ASP A 158 -2.12 8.38 -16.26
C ASP A 158 -1.03 8.56 -15.20
N LYS A 159 -0.97 7.63 -14.25
CA LYS A 159 0.00 7.61 -13.16
C LYS A 159 0.61 6.22 -13.04
N LEU A 160 1.89 6.19 -12.68
CA LEU A 160 2.56 4.95 -12.30
C LEU A 160 1.86 4.38 -11.08
N PHE A 161 1.51 3.10 -11.15
CA PHE A 161 0.80 2.39 -10.11
C PHE A 161 1.63 1.23 -9.59
N ARG A 162 1.93 1.28 -8.30
CA ARG A 162 2.78 0.28 -7.61
C ARG A 162 1.95 -0.96 -7.24
N TYR A 163 1.45 -1.67 -8.25
CA TYR A 163 0.61 -2.87 -8.07
C TYR A 163 1.33 -3.96 -7.26
N GLN A 164 2.66 -3.98 -7.29
CA GLN A 164 3.47 -4.95 -6.56
C GLN A 164 3.62 -4.62 -5.07
N ASP A 165 3.44 -3.36 -4.67
CA ASP A 165 3.68 -2.95 -3.28
C ASP A 165 2.63 -3.57 -2.35
N ALA A 166 3.09 -4.37 -1.39
CA ALA A 166 2.23 -5.04 -0.41
C ALA A 166 1.32 -4.07 0.35
N ARG A 167 1.79 -2.85 0.61
CA ARG A 167 1.00 -1.82 1.31
C ARG A 167 -0.18 -1.40 0.45
N VAL A 168 0.05 -1.17 -0.85
CA VAL A 168 -0.99 -0.80 -1.82
C VAL A 168 -2.02 -1.92 -1.93
N MET A 169 -1.54 -3.15 -2.19
CA MET A 169 -2.38 -4.34 -2.33
C MET A 169 -3.28 -4.54 -1.10
N GLN A 170 -2.72 -4.51 0.11
CA GLN A 170 -3.48 -4.75 1.34
C GLN A 170 -4.50 -3.66 1.68
N ARG A 171 -4.29 -2.42 1.23
CA ARG A 171 -5.29 -1.35 1.42
C ARG A 171 -6.46 -1.46 0.44
N VAL A 172 -6.17 -1.80 -0.82
CA VAL A 172 -7.19 -1.78 -1.88
C VAL A 172 -7.93 -3.12 -2.03
N TRP A 173 -7.26 -4.25 -1.81
CA TRP A 173 -7.81 -5.59 -2.04
C TRP A 173 -9.18 -5.86 -1.39
N PRO A 174 -9.44 -5.44 -0.13
CA PRO A 174 -10.76 -5.64 0.49
C PRO A 174 -11.88 -4.86 -0.20
N LEU A 175 -11.56 -3.79 -0.94
CA LEU A 175 -12.51 -2.93 -1.64
C LEU A 175 -12.77 -3.36 -3.09
N LEU A 176 -11.93 -4.24 -3.63
CA LEU A 176 -12.08 -4.75 -4.99
C LEU A 176 -13.23 -5.76 -5.05
N ASP A 177 -14.02 -5.67 -6.12
CA ASP A 177 -14.94 -6.76 -6.49
C ASP A 177 -14.19 -7.94 -7.12
N ASP A 178 -14.86 -9.08 -7.30
CA ASP A 178 -14.20 -10.30 -7.77
C ASP A 178 -13.67 -10.17 -9.20
N GLU A 179 -14.29 -9.34 -10.04
CA GLU A 179 -13.79 -9.04 -11.37
C GLU A 179 -12.47 -8.25 -11.27
N GLN A 180 -12.44 -7.18 -10.47
CA GLN A 180 -11.23 -6.40 -10.25
C GLN A 180 -10.11 -7.24 -9.62
N ARG A 181 -10.42 -8.13 -8.68
CA ARG A 181 -9.45 -9.07 -8.07
C ARG A 181 -8.86 -10.02 -9.11
N LEU A 182 -9.67 -10.54 -10.03
CA LEU A 182 -9.21 -11.36 -11.14
C LEU A 182 -8.31 -10.60 -12.11
N GLN A 183 -8.69 -9.35 -12.45
CA GLN A 183 -7.91 -8.50 -13.34
C GLN A 183 -6.57 -8.09 -12.69
N TRP A 184 -6.55 -7.85 -11.38
CA TRP A 184 -5.33 -7.56 -10.64
C TRP A 184 -4.38 -8.78 -10.63
N LEU A 185 -4.85 -9.95 -10.19
CA LEU A 185 -3.98 -11.12 -10.05
C LEU A 185 -3.57 -11.72 -11.40
N GLY A 186 -4.45 -11.66 -12.41
CA GLY A 186 -4.23 -12.33 -13.69
C GLY A 186 -3.89 -13.80 -13.51
N PRO A 187 -2.80 -14.33 -14.09
CA PRO A 187 -2.45 -15.74 -13.98
C PRO A 187 -2.06 -16.21 -12.57
N VAL A 188 -1.88 -15.30 -11.60
CA VAL A 188 -1.53 -15.65 -10.22
C VAL A 188 -2.74 -16.24 -9.49
N THR A 189 -2.56 -17.40 -8.87
CA THR A 189 -3.59 -18.10 -8.07
C THR A 189 -3.59 -17.66 -6.62
N GLY A 190 -2.41 -17.31 -6.09
CA GLY A 190 -2.26 -16.80 -4.73
C GLY A 190 -1.10 -15.81 -4.63
N TRP A 191 -1.33 -14.70 -3.95
CA TRP A 191 -0.35 -13.67 -3.63
C TRP A 191 -0.17 -13.62 -2.12
N TRP A 192 1.03 -13.91 -1.65
CA TRP A 192 1.39 -13.99 -0.24
C TRP A 192 2.35 -12.85 0.11
N ALA A 193 1.93 -11.95 0.98
CA ALA A 193 2.77 -10.86 1.47
C ALA A 193 2.70 -10.80 2.99
N LEU A 194 3.76 -10.31 3.63
CA LEU A 194 3.71 -10.05 5.06
C LEU A 194 2.73 -8.91 5.34
N SER A 195 1.86 -9.09 6.33
CA SER A 195 0.90 -8.08 6.76
C SER A 195 1.61 -6.77 7.10
N GLN A 196 1.11 -5.68 6.52
CA GLN A 196 1.65 -4.34 6.68
C GLN A 196 0.86 -3.63 7.80
N PRO A 197 1.54 -3.15 8.87
CA PRO A 197 0.87 -2.48 9.97
C PRO A 197 0.05 -1.27 9.51
N TRP A 198 -1.23 -1.25 9.90
CA TRP A 198 -2.15 -0.15 9.64
C TRP A 198 -2.91 0.23 10.92
N ARG A 199 -2.12 0.71 11.88
CA ARG A 199 -2.55 0.96 13.26
C ARG A 199 -1.81 2.18 13.82
N PRO A 200 -2.19 2.71 15.00
CA PRO A 200 -1.38 3.69 15.71
C PRO A 200 0.09 3.31 15.84
N TRP A 201 0.94 4.31 15.99
CA TRP A 201 2.40 4.14 16.06
C TRP A 201 2.91 4.78 17.36
N SER A 202 3.50 3.99 18.26
CA SER A 202 4.08 4.56 19.48
C SER A 202 5.34 5.36 19.16
N TYR A 203 5.72 6.28 20.04
CA TYR A 203 7.01 6.98 19.94
C TYR A 203 8.19 5.99 19.96
N GLU A 204 8.13 4.99 20.84
CA GLU A 204 9.18 3.97 20.98
C GLU A 204 9.30 3.12 19.70
N GLU A 205 8.17 2.69 19.13
CA GLU A 205 8.15 1.93 17.89
C GLU A 205 8.65 2.76 16.69
N ALA A 206 8.27 4.03 16.62
CA ALA A 206 8.59 4.90 15.48
C ALA A 206 10.04 5.34 15.42
N PHE A 207 10.69 5.47 16.58
CA PHE A 207 12.07 5.97 16.72
C PHE A 207 13.04 4.93 17.27
N ALA A 208 12.66 3.66 17.33
CA ALA A 208 13.58 2.58 17.70
C ALA A 208 14.80 2.56 16.79
N THR A 209 15.98 2.78 17.37
CA THR A 209 17.28 2.68 16.68
C THR A 209 17.87 1.30 16.92
N GLY A 210 18.04 0.53 15.85
CA GLY A 210 18.61 -0.82 15.90
C GLY A 210 17.72 -1.85 15.20
N GLY A 211 18.28 -3.05 14.92
CA GLY A 211 17.53 -4.19 14.38
C GLY A 211 16.56 -4.82 15.39
N GLU A 212 16.38 -4.21 16.56
CA GLU A 212 15.42 -4.63 17.56
C GLU A 212 14.02 -4.27 17.06
N VAL A 213 13.23 -5.29 16.73
CA VAL A 213 11.80 -5.13 16.57
C VAL A 213 11.29 -4.60 17.91
N PRO A 214 10.72 -3.38 17.97
CA PRO A 214 10.20 -2.85 19.22
C PRO A 214 9.24 -3.88 19.79
N THR A 215 9.38 -4.19 21.07
CA THR A 215 8.41 -4.99 21.83
C THR A 215 7.11 -4.20 22.01
N GLY A 216 6.52 -3.72 20.91
CA GLY A 216 5.15 -3.25 20.89
C GLY A 216 4.27 -4.45 21.20
N SER A 217 3.76 -4.51 22.44
CA SER A 217 2.82 -5.52 22.94
C SER A 217 3.01 -6.91 22.32
N GLY A 218 4.04 -7.64 22.75
CA GLY A 218 4.34 -8.97 22.21
C GLY A 218 3.12 -9.90 22.23
N ALA A 219 2.76 -10.44 21.07
CA ALA A 219 1.95 -11.66 20.89
C ALA A 219 1.69 -12.01 19.42
N ASP A 220 1.68 -11.03 18.51
CA ASP A 220 1.22 -11.32 17.15
C ASP A 220 2.37 -11.87 16.31
N SER A 221 2.29 -13.17 16.03
CA SER A 221 3.13 -13.84 15.04
C SER A 221 2.99 -13.10 13.70
N PRO A 222 4.06 -12.96 12.90
CA PRO A 222 3.96 -12.28 11.63
C PRO A 222 2.89 -12.96 10.77
N GLU A 223 1.85 -12.21 10.43
CA GLU A 223 0.72 -12.75 9.68
C GLU A 223 0.96 -12.64 8.19
N TRP A 224 0.56 -13.68 7.47
CA TRP A 224 0.48 -13.65 6.02
C TRP A 224 -0.82 -12.99 5.59
N PHE A 225 -0.72 -11.92 4.82
CA PHE A 225 -1.80 -11.49 3.96
C PHE A 225 -1.81 -12.34 2.70
N ILE A 226 -2.96 -12.93 2.39
CA ILE A 226 -3.13 -13.83 1.24
C ILE A 226 -4.26 -13.27 0.37
N ALA A 227 -3.93 -12.87 -0.85
CA ALA A 227 -4.89 -12.56 -1.89
C ALA A 227 -5.02 -13.76 -2.83
N THR A 228 -6.21 -14.37 -2.85
CA THR A 228 -6.50 -15.54 -3.66
C THR A 228 -7.29 -15.16 -4.90
N ARG A 229 -7.03 -15.88 -6.01
CA ARG A 229 -7.77 -15.71 -7.25
C ARG A 229 -9.22 -16.19 -7.06
N PRO A 230 -10.23 -15.32 -7.30
CA PRO A 230 -11.63 -15.74 -7.25
C PRO A 230 -11.95 -16.82 -8.29
N VAL A 231 -12.92 -17.68 -7.99
CA VAL A 231 -13.45 -18.66 -8.95
C VAL A 231 -14.75 -18.08 -9.53
N LEU A 232 -14.67 -17.48 -10.73
CA LEU A 232 -15.86 -17.03 -11.46
C LEU A 232 -16.36 -18.09 -12.46
N SER A 233 -17.66 -18.08 -12.73
CA SER A 233 -18.27 -18.92 -13.77
C SER A 233 -17.66 -18.62 -15.15
N GLN A 234 -17.55 -19.65 -16.01
CA GLN A 234 -16.91 -19.55 -17.33
C GLN A 234 -17.46 -18.44 -18.26
N ALA A 235 -18.70 -17.97 -18.04
CA ALA A 235 -19.29 -16.87 -18.79
C ALA A 235 -18.66 -15.49 -18.47
N ALA A 236 -17.90 -15.37 -17.37
CA ALA A 236 -17.27 -14.14 -16.91
C ALA A 236 -15.76 -14.06 -17.24
N THR A 237 -15.16 -15.12 -17.81
CA THR A 237 -13.71 -15.26 -18.00
C THR A 237 -13.21 -14.73 -19.35
N ARG A 238 -13.71 -13.58 -19.81
CA ARG A 238 -13.11 -12.92 -20.98
C ARG A 238 -11.84 -12.22 -20.52
N GLU A 239 -10.72 -12.41 -21.22
CA GLU A 239 -9.52 -11.61 -20.92
C GLU A 239 -9.86 -10.12 -21.05
N PRO A 240 -9.63 -9.32 -19.99
CA PRO A 240 -9.91 -7.90 -20.03
C PRO A 240 -9.02 -7.23 -21.08
N ARG A 241 -9.59 -6.28 -21.83
CA ARG A 241 -8.80 -5.48 -22.75
C ARG A 241 -7.80 -4.64 -21.97
N HIS A 242 -6.65 -4.35 -22.57
CA HIS A 242 -5.62 -3.50 -21.97
C HIS A 242 -6.21 -2.16 -21.47
N GLU A 243 -7.06 -1.52 -22.27
CA GLU A 243 -7.75 -0.28 -21.90
C GLU A 243 -8.61 -0.42 -20.64
N THR A 244 -9.31 -1.55 -20.46
CA THR A 244 -10.10 -1.81 -19.26
C THR A 244 -9.22 -1.90 -18.02
N MET A 245 -8.05 -2.52 -18.14
CA MET A 245 -7.10 -2.65 -17.03
C MET A 245 -6.47 -1.31 -16.62
N ARG A 246 -6.39 -0.31 -17.51
CA ARG A 246 -5.92 1.04 -17.15
C ARG A 246 -6.91 1.83 -16.29
N HIS A 247 -8.18 1.40 -16.26
CA HIS A 247 -9.26 1.99 -15.48
C HIS A 247 -9.75 1.04 -14.38
N LEU A 248 -8.84 0.25 -13.80
CA LEU A 248 -9.20 -0.82 -12.87
C LEU A 248 -9.90 -0.29 -11.61
N LEU A 249 -9.46 0.86 -11.09
CA LEU A 249 -9.87 1.37 -9.78
C LEU A 249 -10.94 2.47 -9.88
N ARG A 250 -11.97 2.36 -9.03
CA ARG A 250 -12.91 3.43 -8.72
C ARG A 250 -12.26 4.48 -7.81
N LEU A 251 -12.89 5.64 -7.65
CA LEU A 251 -12.31 6.76 -6.90
C LEU A 251 -11.94 6.41 -5.45
N ASP A 252 -12.80 5.73 -4.73
CA ASP A 252 -12.57 5.28 -3.35
C ASP A 252 -11.43 4.26 -3.24
N GLN A 253 -11.38 3.30 -4.18
CA GLN A 253 -10.31 2.30 -4.29
C GLN A 253 -8.98 2.95 -4.67
N TRP A 254 -9.01 3.93 -5.58
CA TRP A 254 -7.86 4.74 -5.96
C TRP A 254 -7.27 5.44 -4.74
N HIS A 255 -8.10 6.10 -3.94
CA HIS A 255 -7.65 6.76 -2.73
C HIS A 255 -7.09 5.79 -1.70
N ALA A 256 -7.74 4.63 -1.48
CA ALA A 256 -7.23 3.60 -0.60
C ALA A 256 -5.86 3.05 -1.04
N ALA A 257 -5.66 2.85 -2.34
CA ALA A 257 -4.39 2.37 -2.89
C ALA A 257 -3.23 3.37 -2.66
N HIS A 258 -3.52 4.67 -2.61
CA HIS A 258 -2.52 5.73 -2.43
C HIS A 258 -2.46 6.26 -0.98
N SER A 259 -3.30 5.76 -0.07
CA SER A 259 -3.40 6.30 1.29
C SER A 259 -2.29 5.83 2.24
N ALA A 260 -1.59 4.75 1.89
CA ALA A 260 -0.63 4.09 2.78
C ALA A 260 0.45 5.07 3.30
N THR A 261 1.14 5.78 2.41
CA THR A 261 2.18 6.73 2.78
C THR A 261 1.66 7.86 3.65
N THR A 262 0.53 8.49 3.26
CA THR A 262 -0.07 9.61 3.99
C THR A 262 -0.52 9.20 5.40
N GLY A 263 -1.26 8.09 5.54
CA GLY A 263 -1.71 7.64 6.85
C GLY A 263 -0.57 7.23 7.77
N THR A 264 0.45 6.56 7.24
CA THR A 264 1.65 6.23 8.03
C THR A 264 2.42 7.47 8.47
N ARG A 265 2.56 8.49 7.62
CA ARG A 265 3.19 9.77 8.00
C ARG A 265 2.38 10.54 9.04
N LEU A 266 1.05 10.48 8.98
CA LEU A 266 0.18 11.06 9.99
C LEU A 266 0.37 10.41 11.37
N TRP A 267 0.42 9.07 11.43
CA TRP A 267 0.76 8.38 12.68
C TRP A 267 2.17 8.70 13.14
N LEU A 268 3.15 8.78 12.23
CA LEU A 268 4.52 9.21 12.60
C LEU A 268 4.52 10.64 13.18
N SER A 269 3.77 11.56 12.58
CA SER A 269 3.61 12.92 13.10
C SER A 269 3.01 12.91 14.50
N MET A 270 1.97 12.13 14.75
CA MET A 270 1.38 11.97 16.09
C MET A 270 2.35 11.33 17.08
N ALA A 271 3.11 10.31 16.65
CA ALA A 271 4.15 9.68 17.45
C ALA A 271 5.24 10.68 17.83
N SER A 272 5.72 11.49 16.88
CA SER A 272 6.74 12.53 17.10
C SER A 272 6.30 13.60 18.09
N ARG A 273 5.00 13.93 18.10
CA ARG A 273 4.35 14.80 19.09
C ARG A 273 4.05 14.09 20.42
N ARG A 274 4.47 12.84 20.58
CA ARG A 274 4.25 11.97 21.75
C ARG A 274 2.77 11.80 22.10
N ILE A 275 1.89 11.78 21.11
CA ILE A 275 0.47 11.46 21.32
C ILE A 275 0.36 9.96 21.68
N PRO A 276 -0.22 9.59 22.83
CA PRO A 276 -0.35 8.18 23.22
C PRO A 276 -1.18 7.37 22.21
N ILE A 277 -0.84 6.09 21.98
CA ILE A 277 -1.53 5.21 21.01
C ILE A 277 -3.06 5.25 21.16
N ARG A 278 -3.57 5.16 22.40
CA ARG A 278 -5.02 5.20 22.70
C ARG A 278 -5.74 6.49 22.27
N ARG A 279 -4.98 7.55 21.95
CA ARG A 279 -5.48 8.85 21.49
C ARG A 279 -5.22 9.10 20.00
N GLN A 280 -4.48 8.22 19.33
CA GLN A 280 -4.33 8.25 17.89
C GLN A 280 -5.55 7.57 17.25
N PRO A 281 -5.96 7.96 16.04
CA PRO A 281 -7.02 7.26 15.33
C PRO A 281 -6.56 5.83 15.03
N ASP A 282 -7.45 4.85 15.22
CA ASP A 282 -7.19 3.49 14.79
C ASP A 282 -7.18 3.35 13.26
N GLY A 283 -6.89 2.15 12.76
CA GLY A 283 -6.78 1.90 11.32
C GLY A 283 -8.06 2.20 10.55
N GLU A 284 -9.22 1.89 11.13
CA GLU A 284 -10.53 2.15 10.53
C GLU A 284 -10.81 3.66 10.48
N THR A 285 -10.58 4.36 11.60
CA THR A 285 -10.76 5.81 11.72
C THR A 285 -9.83 6.56 10.76
N MET A 286 -8.55 6.18 10.69
CA MET A 286 -7.60 6.77 9.74
C MET A 286 -8.07 6.57 8.30
N THR A 287 -8.51 5.37 7.94
CA THR A 287 -9.05 5.06 6.60
C THR A 287 -10.27 5.93 6.28
N ARG A 288 -11.19 6.07 7.24
CA ARG A 288 -12.40 6.89 7.08
C ARG A 288 -12.05 8.37 6.89
N LEU A 289 -11.13 8.92 7.69
CA LEU A 289 -10.71 10.32 7.59
C LEU A 289 -10.00 10.61 6.26
N LEU A 290 -9.08 9.74 5.83
CA LEU A 290 -8.41 9.88 4.53
C LEU A 290 -9.40 9.80 3.37
N ARG A 291 -10.35 8.86 3.42
CA ARG A 291 -11.43 8.76 2.43
C ARG A 291 -12.30 10.00 2.40
N GLN A 292 -12.67 10.53 3.57
CA GLN A 292 -13.48 11.74 3.68
C GLN A 292 -12.76 12.95 3.08
N GLY A 293 -11.48 13.17 3.43
CA GLY A 293 -10.68 14.26 2.86
C GLY A 293 -10.55 14.13 1.34
N ALA A 294 -10.32 12.91 0.85
CA ALA A 294 -10.21 12.66 -0.58
C ALA A 294 -11.53 12.91 -1.33
N ALA A 295 -12.66 12.53 -0.75
CA ALA A 295 -13.99 12.81 -1.31
C ALA A 295 -14.33 14.31 -1.37
N LEU A 296 -13.65 15.15 -0.57
CA LEU A 296 -13.73 16.60 -0.63
C LEU A 296 -12.84 17.22 -1.72
N GLY A 297 -12.11 16.40 -2.49
CA GLY A 297 -11.21 16.86 -3.55
C GLY A 297 -9.79 17.21 -3.05
N LEU A 298 -9.45 16.89 -1.80
CA LEU A 298 -8.10 17.08 -1.27
C LEU A 298 -7.17 16.03 -1.89
N THR A 299 -6.44 16.45 -2.92
CA THR A 299 -5.57 15.56 -3.71
C THR A 299 -4.10 15.66 -3.33
N GLN A 300 -3.69 16.75 -2.67
CA GLN A 300 -2.33 16.90 -2.15
C GLN A 300 -2.21 16.21 -0.79
N GLU A 301 -1.06 15.58 -0.56
CA GLU A 301 -0.77 14.91 0.70
C GLU A 301 -0.78 15.86 1.90
N SER A 302 -0.31 17.10 1.71
CA SER A 302 -0.33 18.14 2.75
C SER A 302 -1.75 18.50 3.17
N ASP A 303 -2.64 18.73 2.20
CA ASP A 303 -4.03 19.10 2.47
C ASP A 303 -4.80 17.96 3.16
N LEU A 304 -4.56 16.72 2.73
CA LEU A 304 -5.12 15.53 3.39
C LEU A 304 -4.61 15.41 4.83
N SER A 305 -3.32 15.68 5.06
CA SER A 305 -2.73 15.60 6.40
C SER A 305 -3.32 16.67 7.32
N GLU A 306 -3.43 17.90 6.83
CA GLU A 306 -4.03 19.02 7.54
C GLU A 306 -5.52 18.77 7.84
N PHE A 307 -6.25 18.17 6.91
CA PHE A 307 -7.64 17.75 7.13
C PHE A 307 -7.75 16.72 8.26
N VAL A 308 -6.89 15.69 8.26
CA VAL A 308 -6.90 14.67 9.31
C VAL A 308 -6.54 15.29 10.67
N ASP A 309 -5.50 16.11 10.74
CA ASP A 309 -5.10 16.80 11.97
C ASP A 309 -6.19 17.75 12.49
N ALA A 310 -6.92 18.44 11.61
CA ALA A 310 -8.05 19.28 11.98
C ALA A 310 -9.28 18.48 12.45
N SER A 311 -9.47 17.28 11.89
CA SER A 311 -10.56 16.37 12.23
C SER A 311 -10.33 15.61 13.53
N TRP A 312 -9.06 15.34 13.86
CA TRP A 312 -8.64 14.54 15.01
C TRP A 312 -7.56 15.26 15.81
N ARG A 313 -7.98 16.27 16.58
CA ARG A 313 -7.08 17.10 17.38
C ARG A 313 -6.78 16.42 18.71
N ALA A 314 -5.60 15.80 18.78
CA ALA A 314 -5.03 15.28 20.02
C ALA A 314 -3.84 16.14 20.46
N HIS A 315 -3.75 16.46 21.76
CA HIS A 315 -2.63 17.18 22.35
C HIS A 315 -1.83 16.28 23.29
N HIS A 316 -0.53 16.50 23.42
CA HIS A 316 0.30 15.70 24.34
C HIS A 316 -0.02 16.02 25.81
N TYR A 317 -0.04 17.31 26.13
CA TYR A 317 -0.09 17.85 27.51
C TYR A 317 -1.50 17.98 28.09
N ASP A 318 -2.53 17.96 27.25
CA ASP A 318 -3.93 17.98 27.67
C ASP A 318 -4.56 16.65 27.28
N ASP A 319 -5.30 16.02 28.19
CA ASP A 319 -6.01 14.77 27.91
C ASP A 319 -7.22 14.96 26.98
N ARG A 320 -7.43 16.19 26.48
CA ARG A 320 -8.40 16.51 25.44
C ARG A 320 -8.04 15.87 24.10
N LEU A 321 -8.99 15.06 23.62
CA LEU A 321 -9.13 14.65 22.23
C LEU A 321 -10.39 15.32 21.67
N ILE A 322 -10.24 16.08 20.59
CA ILE A 322 -11.37 16.68 19.87
C ILE A 322 -11.48 15.98 18.52
N ALA A 323 -12.44 15.07 18.42
CA ALA A 323 -12.89 14.50 17.16
C ALA A 323 -14.01 15.39 16.59
N ARG A 324 -13.74 16.07 15.47
CA ARG A 324 -14.67 17.02 14.87
C ARG A 324 -15.72 16.30 14.05
N ASP A 325 -16.99 16.63 14.27
CA ASP A 325 -18.09 16.12 13.46
C ASP A 325 -18.41 17.10 12.33
N TRP A 326 -17.84 16.83 11.15
CA TRP A 326 -18.08 17.64 9.96
C TRP A 326 -19.52 17.58 9.43
N SER A 327 -20.39 16.73 9.98
CA SER A 327 -21.82 16.74 9.67
C SER A 327 -22.62 17.74 10.53
N ALA A 328 -22.06 18.20 11.65
CA ALA A 328 -22.71 19.19 12.51
C ALA A 328 -22.86 20.53 11.76
N PRO A 329 -24.01 21.24 11.86
CA PRO A 329 -24.30 22.41 11.01
C PRO A 329 -23.22 23.50 11.00
N ARG A 330 -22.62 23.78 12.18
CA ARG A 330 -21.53 24.76 12.31
C ARG A 330 -20.27 24.31 11.58
N ASP A 331 -19.80 23.10 11.85
CA ASP A 331 -18.57 22.57 11.29
C ASP A 331 -18.71 22.31 9.78
N ALA A 332 -19.88 21.86 9.33
CA ALA A 332 -20.22 21.73 7.91
C ALA A 332 -20.20 23.10 7.19
N ALA A 333 -20.65 24.18 7.84
CA ALA A 333 -20.58 25.52 7.25
C ALA A 333 -19.13 26.01 7.13
N VAL A 334 -18.33 25.85 8.19
CA VAL A 334 -16.90 26.21 8.19
C VAL A 334 -16.13 25.41 7.13
N LEU A 335 -16.35 24.10 7.04
CA LEU A 335 -15.69 23.24 6.06
C LEU A 335 -16.03 23.64 4.62
N ARG A 336 -17.31 23.91 4.33
CA ARG A 336 -17.73 24.38 2.99
C ARG A 336 -17.04 25.70 2.62
N GLN A 337 -16.94 26.63 3.56
CA GLN A 337 -16.26 27.90 3.34
C GLN A 337 -14.76 27.70 3.11
N ALA A 338 -14.09 26.84 3.89
CA ALA A 338 -12.68 26.51 3.70
C ALA A 338 -12.43 25.92 2.30
N LEU A 339 -13.24 24.97 1.86
CA LEU A 339 -13.12 24.37 0.52
C LEU A 339 -13.36 25.39 -0.60
N ALA A 340 -14.28 26.34 -0.41
CA ALA A 340 -14.51 27.42 -1.37
C ALA A 340 -13.31 28.39 -1.47
N LEU A 341 -12.59 28.63 -0.38
CA LEU A 341 -11.36 29.42 -0.38
C LEU A 341 -10.21 28.70 -1.10
N MET A 342 -10.11 27.38 -0.95
CA MET A 342 -9.10 26.56 -1.64
C MET A 342 -9.37 26.47 -3.15
N HIS A 343 -10.65 26.36 -3.51
CA HIS A 343 -11.10 26.17 -4.90
C HIS A 343 -12.06 27.29 -5.31
N PRO A 344 -11.57 28.54 -5.44
CA PRO A 344 -12.43 29.63 -5.86
C PRO A 344 -13.02 29.30 -7.22
N ALA A 345 -14.33 29.52 -7.37
CA ALA A 345 -14.98 29.39 -8.66
C ALA A 345 -14.20 30.25 -9.67
N ARG A 346 -13.86 29.68 -10.83
CA ARG A 346 -13.25 30.46 -11.91
C ARG A 346 -14.29 31.48 -12.38
N ASP A 347 -14.21 32.70 -11.86
CA ASP A 347 -14.95 33.81 -12.44
C ASP A 347 -14.45 34.02 -13.87
N HIS A 348 -15.33 33.84 -14.85
CA HIS A 348 -15.06 34.05 -16.27
C HIS A 348 -14.89 35.54 -16.64
N THR A 349 -14.63 36.42 -15.68
CA THR A 349 -14.49 37.85 -15.88
C THR A 349 -13.06 38.31 -15.56
N ASN A 350 -12.29 38.55 -16.63
CA ASN A 350 -11.15 39.46 -16.71
C ASN A 350 -10.19 39.52 -15.51
N GLN A 351 -9.43 38.44 -15.25
CA GLN A 351 -8.17 38.56 -14.51
C GLN A 351 -6.97 38.47 -15.48
N PRO A 352 -6.00 39.40 -15.40
CA PRO A 352 -4.79 39.35 -16.22
C PRO A 352 -3.96 38.11 -15.89
N ALA A 353 -3.36 37.50 -16.93
CA ALA A 353 -2.70 36.20 -16.91
C ALA A 353 -1.52 36.02 -15.90
N ASN A 354 -1.16 37.07 -15.15
CA ASN A 354 0.01 37.09 -14.26
C ASN A 354 -0.31 37.19 -12.76
N SER A 355 -1.58 37.12 -12.32
CA SER A 355 -1.92 37.04 -10.89
C SER A 355 -2.54 35.69 -10.54
N ARG A 356 -1.78 34.59 -10.63
CA ARG A 356 -2.14 33.37 -9.89
C ARG A 356 -1.83 33.63 -8.42
N VAL A 357 -2.79 34.19 -7.69
CA VAL A 357 -2.78 34.09 -6.23
C VAL A 357 -2.81 32.58 -5.94
N ALA A 358 -1.76 32.08 -5.28
CA ALA A 358 -1.73 30.68 -4.89
C ALA A 358 -2.93 30.43 -3.96
N SER A 359 -3.77 29.46 -4.31
CA SER A 359 -4.84 29.03 -3.41
C SER A 359 -4.24 28.65 -2.06
N PRO A 360 -4.84 29.07 -0.93
CA PRO A 360 -4.37 28.68 0.39
C PRO A 360 -4.46 27.15 0.56
N GLY A 361 -3.53 26.58 1.33
CA GLY A 361 -3.64 25.20 1.79
C GLY A 361 -4.81 25.02 2.77
N PHE A 362 -5.19 23.77 3.04
CA PHE A 362 -6.38 23.46 3.82
C PHE A 362 -6.39 24.12 5.22
N ALA A 363 -5.28 24.11 5.94
CA ALA A 363 -5.18 24.68 7.28
C ALA A 363 -5.39 26.20 7.29
N SER A 364 -4.80 26.92 6.32
CA SER A 364 -4.97 28.37 6.18
C SER A 364 -6.42 28.71 5.82
N ALA A 365 -7.00 28.01 4.85
CA ALA A 365 -8.39 28.20 4.45
C ALA A 365 -9.37 27.90 5.60
N LEU A 366 -9.10 26.85 6.38
CA LEU A 366 -9.91 26.50 7.55
C LEU A 366 -9.83 27.59 8.62
N HIS A 367 -8.64 28.12 8.89
CA HIS A 367 -8.46 29.20 9.87
C HIS A 367 -9.24 30.46 9.49
N GLU A 368 -9.16 30.88 8.22
CA GLU A 368 -9.91 32.02 7.70
C GLU A 368 -11.43 31.81 7.80
N ALA A 369 -11.92 30.61 7.45
CA ALA A 369 -13.33 30.25 7.59
C ALA A 369 -13.81 30.28 9.05
N GLU A 370 -13.00 29.79 10.00
CA GLU A 370 -13.31 29.83 11.43
C GLU A 370 -13.38 31.27 11.96
N GLN A 371 -12.48 32.16 11.51
CA GLN A 371 -12.51 33.57 11.88
C GLN A 371 -13.76 34.27 11.32
N ALA A 372 -14.06 34.08 10.04
CA ALA A 372 -15.24 34.66 9.39
C ALA A 372 -16.55 34.24 10.07
N PHE A 373 -16.66 32.95 10.42
CA PHE A 373 -17.83 32.43 11.13
C PHE A 373 -17.96 33.03 12.54
N SER A 374 -16.83 33.23 13.24
CA SER A 374 -16.81 33.86 14.56
C SER A 374 -17.23 35.33 14.53
N ILE A 375 -16.81 36.09 13.50
CA ILE A 375 -17.22 37.49 13.29
C ILE A 375 -18.72 37.57 12.95
N SER A 376 -19.22 36.68 12.10
CA SER A 376 -20.63 36.64 11.72
C SER A 376 -21.56 36.26 12.89
N THR A 377 -21.07 35.52 13.88
CA THR A 377 -21.89 35.06 15.02
C THR A 377 -21.78 35.99 16.24
N ASN A 378 -20.75 36.83 16.32
CA ASN A 378 -20.57 37.86 17.34
C ASN A 378 -20.25 39.23 16.70
N PRO A 379 -21.23 39.94 16.12
CA PRO A 379 -21.00 41.22 15.44
C PRO A 379 -20.61 42.40 16.37
N ASN A 380 -20.46 42.19 17.68
CA ASN A 380 -20.26 43.26 18.67
C ASN A 380 -19.05 43.03 19.59
N THR A 381 -17.83 43.22 19.09
CA THR A 381 -16.66 43.60 19.91
C THR A 381 -15.66 44.46 19.14
N SER A 382 -16.14 45.44 18.35
CA SER A 382 -15.33 46.59 17.93
C SER A 382 -16.21 47.77 17.50
N ARG A 383 -16.83 48.40 18.50
CA ARG A 383 -17.05 49.84 18.55
C ARG A 383 -17.00 50.24 20.01
N ARG A 384 -15.82 50.68 20.45
CA ARG A 384 -15.69 51.68 21.51
C ARG A 384 -14.99 52.87 20.87
N ASP A 385 -15.60 54.02 21.09
CA ASP A 385 -15.26 55.34 20.59
C ASP A 385 -13.80 55.75 20.87
#